data_AF-A0A3M9YEE4-F1
#
_entry.id   AF-A0A3M9YEE4-F1
#
_cell.length_a   1.000
_cell.length_b   1.000
_cell.length_c   1.000
_cell.angle_alpha   90.00
_cell.angle_beta   90.00
_cell.angle_gamma   90.00
#
_symmetry.space_group_name_H-M   'P 1'
#
loop_
_entity.id
_entity.type
_entity.pdbx_description
1 polymer ?
#
loop_
_entity_poly.entity_id
_entity_poly.type
_entity_poly.pdbx_seq_one_letter_code
_entity_poly.pdbx_strand_id
1 'polypeptide(L)'
;MHSSATMLLSLALVFAPLAAALPVESPLEILRREPSAGVVIRQCSRPGVLALAYDDGPYQYTSELVDILDAAGAKATFFWTGTLYGCIYDHAPAVKKAFASGHQVASHTWTHPNTFGSMTPEQLTGEMDRLDDALVNILGVKPQYMRPPYLMTGGNVLPTLKELDFNVITTDVDSGDWDSKTPEESLLRFTRAGSCGKGHISLMHETYASTVRTLTPYLIDWAKSRNLKLVTVADCLGDADGAYRAGNFTGSGQTSC
;
A
#
# COMPACT_ATOMS: atom_id res chain seq x y z
N MET A 1 -6.27 56.35 74.85
CA MET A 1 -7.52 55.96 74.16
C MET A 1 -7.10 55.14 72.95
N HIS A 2 -7.34 53.83 72.99
CA HIS A 2 -6.68 52.84 72.13
C HIS A 2 -7.34 52.78 70.74
N SER A 3 -6.47 52.76 69.71
CA SER A 3 -6.80 52.69 68.29
C SER A 3 -7.25 51.28 67.90
N SER A 4 -8.40 51.14 67.25
CA SER A 4 -8.92 49.86 66.73
C SER A 4 -8.45 49.66 65.30
N ALA A 5 -7.70 48.58 65.05
CA ALA A 5 -7.27 48.16 63.73
C ALA A 5 -8.31 47.20 63.11
N THR A 6 -8.88 47.61 61.98
CA THR A 6 -9.81 46.80 61.20
C THR A 6 -9.03 45.84 60.30
N MET A 7 -9.12 44.55 60.54
CA MET A 7 -8.45 43.50 59.76
C MET A 7 -9.36 43.10 58.58
N LEU A 8 -8.94 43.43 57.35
CA LEU A 8 -9.61 43.02 56.10
C LEU A 8 -9.20 41.58 55.75
N LEU A 9 -10.20 40.69 55.67
CA LEU A 9 -10.03 39.29 55.29
C LEU A 9 -10.16 39.16 53.75
N SER A 10 -9.06 38.93 53.05
CA SER A 10 -9.04 38.72 51.60
C SER A 10 -9.46 37.28 51.28
N LEU A 11 -10.63 37.10 50.65
CA LEU A 11 -11.10 35.81 50.17
C LEU A 11 -10.49 35.52 48.78
N ALA A 12 -9.49 34.64 48.71
CA ALA A 12 -8.92 34.18 47.44
C ALA A 12 -9.84 33.11 46.83
N LEU A 13 -10.51 33.43 45.72
CA LEU A 13 -11.22 32.45 44.89
C LEU A 13 -10.21 31.59 44.12
N VAL A 14 -10.15 30.30 44.42
CA VAL A 14 -9.39 29.30 43.68
C VAL A 14 -10.22 28.86 42.47
N PHE A 15 -9.86 29.29 41.27
CA PHE A 15 -10.39 28.73 40.03
C PHE A 15 -9.72 27.38 39.75
N ALA A 16 -10.47 26.28 39.89
CA ALA A 16 -10.04 24.97 39.40
C ALA A 16 -10.26 24.89 37.89
N PRO A 17 -9.27 24.46 37.08
CA PRO A 17 -9.45 24.32 35.65
C PRO A 17 -10.35 23.11 35.36
N LEU A 18 -11.46 23.35 34.68
CA LEU A 18 -12.30 22.29 34.15
C LEU A 18 -11.57 21.68 32.94
N ALA A 19 -10.89 20.55 33.14
CA ALA A 19 -10.31 19.79 32.05
C ALA A 19 -11.46 19.25 31.18
N ALA A 20 -11.62 19.78 29.97
CA ALA A 20 -12.49 19.17 28.98
C ALA A 20 -11.92 17.80 28.63
N ALA A 21 -12.60 16.74 29.05
CA ALA A 21 -12.28 15.39 28.61
C ALA A 21 -12.51 15.34 27.09
N LEU A 22 -11.43 15.24 26.32
CA LEU A 22 -11.53 14.93 24.89
C LEU A 22 -12.20 13.56 24.78
N PRO A 23 -13.23 13.41 23.93
CA PRO A 23 -13.86 12.10 23.75
C PRO A 23 -12.79 11.11 23.28
N VAL A 24 -12.64 10.01 24.01
CA VAL A 24 -11.82 8.89 23.60
C VAL A 24 -12.56 8.21 22.48
N GLU A 25 -12.01 8.28 21.25
CA GLU A 25 -12.57 7.61 20.08
C GLU A 25 -12.84 6.14 20.37
N SER A 26 -14.00 5.64 19.91
CA SER A 26 -14.35 4.25 20.17
C SER A 26 -13.40 3.31 19.40
N PRO A 27 -12.99 2.16 19.99
CA PRO A 27 -12.19 1.17 19.28
C PRO A 27 -12.82 0.68 17.96
N LEU A 28 -14.15 0.75 17.86
CA LEU A 28 -14.92 0.40 16.66
C LEU A 28 -14.81 1.44 15.54
N GLU A 29 -14.65 2.73 15.86
CA GLU A 29 -14.40 3.78 14.85
C GLU A 29 -12.97 3.72 14.33
N ILE A 30 -11.99 3.42 15.19
CA ILE A 30 -10.59 3.24 14.79
C ILE A 30 -10.45 2.05 13.82
N LEU A 31 -11.24 0.98 14.01
CA LEU A 31 -11.29 -0.17 13.11
C LEU A 31 -12.03 0.10 11.80
N ARG A 32 -12.84 1.16 11.72
CA ARG A 32 -13.60 1.58 10.53
C ARG A 32 -12.95 2.72 9.77
N ARG A 33 -11.76 3.15 10.19
CA ARG A 33 -11.10 4.26 9.53
C ARG A 33 -10.51 3.74 8.22
N GLU A 34 -11.23 3.99 7.15
CA GLU A 34 -10.73 3.77 5.80
C GLU A 34 -9.35 4.42 5.64
N PRO A 35 -8.43 3.78 4.88
CA PRO A 35 -7.18 4.40 4.49
C PRO A 35 -7.42 5.82 3.96
N SER A 36 -6.76 6.83 4.55
CA SER A 36 -6.95 8.21 4.11
C SER A 36 -6.05 8.49 2.91
N ALA A 37 -6.67 8.88 1.78
CA ALA A 37 -5.95 9.25 0.56
C ALA A 37 -4.84 10.30 0.83
N GLY A 38 -3.70 10.13 0.16
CA GLY A 38 -2.53 11.02 0.30
C GLY A 38 -1.74 10.89 1.61
N VAL A 39 -1.98 9.85 2.41
CA VAL A 39 -1.14 9.52 3.58
C VAL A 39 -0.35 8.25 3.28
N VAL A 40 0.91 8.23 3.71
CA VAL A 40 1.80 7.08 3.55
C VAL A 40 1.39 5.96 4.50
N ILE A 41 1.09 4.80 3.94
CA ILE A 41 0.71 3.57 4.65
C ILE A 41 1.85 2.56 4.51
N ARG A 42 2.34 2.06 5.65
CA ARG A 42 3.53 1.18 5.69
C ARG A 42 3.25 -0.23 6.20
N GLN A 43 2.19 -0.40 6.97
CA GLN A 43 1.86 -1.63 7.67
C GLN A 43 0.39 -1.97 7.45
N CYS A 44 0.05 -3.23 7.72
CA CYS A 44 -1.34 -3.65 7.81
C CYS A 44 -2.05 -2.99 9.00
N SER A 45 -3.38 -3.08 9.03
CA SER A 45 -4.20 -2.58 10.15
C SER A 45 -4.53 -3.68 11.17
N ARG A 46 -4.26 -4.95 10.84
CA ARG A 46 -4.66 -6.13 11.64
C ARG A 46 -3.53 -7.17 11.78
N PRO A 47 -3.44 -7.87 12.94
CA PRO A 47 -2.43 -8.91 13.15
C PRO A 47 -2.67 -10.14 12.28
N GLY A 48 -1.66 -11.02 12.22
CA GLY A 48 -1.79 -12.35 11.64
C GLY A 48 -1.82 -12.36 10.11
N VAL A 49 -1.43 -11.26 9.46
CA VAL A 49 -1.37 -11.15 8.00
C VAL A 49 -0.01 -10.65 7.51
N LEU A 50 0.32 -11.06 6.29
CA LEU A 50 1.42 -10.53 5.49
C LEU A 50 0.88 -10.21 4.10
N ALA A 51 0.99 -8.95 3.70
CA ALA A 51 0.68 -8.52 2.34
C ALA A 51 1.94 -8.64 1.48
N LEU A 52 2.01 -9.70 0.68
CA LEU A 52 3.03 -9.83 -0.36
C LEU A 52 2.73 -8.82 -1.45
N ALA A 53 3.62 -7.85 -1.62
CA ALA A 53 3.50 -6.78 -2.59
C ALA A 53 4.70 -6.76 -3.53
N TYR A 54 4.42 -6.85 -4.83
CA TYR A 54 5.38 -6.97 -5.91
C TYR A 54 5.29 -5.77 -6.85
N ASP A 55 6.44 -5.13 -7.12
CA ASP A 55 6.53 -3.92 -7.92
C ASP A 55 7.02 -4.21 -9.35
N ASP A 56 7.07 -3.15 -10.16
CA ASP A 56 7.68 -3.02 -11.49
C ASP A 56 7.05 -3.75 -12.66
N GLY A 57 6.37 -4.87 -12.42
CA GLY A 57 5.74 -5.67 -13.47
C GLY A 57 4.62 -4.94 -14.24
N PRO A 58 3.83 -5.65 -15.05
CA PRO A 58 3.94 -7.07 -15.32
C PRO A 58 5.18 -7.39 -16.14
N TYR A 59 5.66 -8.63 -16.03
CA TYR A 59 6.79 -9.13 -16.81
C TYR A 59 6.63 -10.62 -17.13
N GLN A 60 7.68 -11.23 -17.69
CA GLN A 60 7.65 -12.63 -18.14
C GLN A 60 7.37 -13.65 -17.03
N TYR A 61 7.54 -13.29 -15.74
CA TYR A 61 7.33 -14.18 -14.60
C TYR A 61 5.96 -14.03 -13.94
N THR A 62 5.16 -13.03 -14.30
CA THR A 62 3.88 -12.72 -13.62
C THR A 62 2.93 -13.91 -13.61
N SER A 63 2.77 -14.58 -14.76
CA SER A 63 1.88 -15.74 -14.85
C SER A 63 2.34 -16.92 -13.99
N GLU A 64 3.66 -17.14 -13.89
CA GLU A 64 4.26 -18.18 -13.06
C GLU A 64 4.07 -17.86 -11.56
N LEU A 65 4.29 -16.59 -11.17
CA LEU A 65 4.07 -16.14 -9.80
C LEU A 65 2.62 -16.32 -9.37
N VAL A 66 1.64 -16.00 -10.24
CA VAL A 66 0.21 -16.24 -9.96
C VAL A 66 -0.05 -17.73 -9.69
N ASP A 67 0.52 -18.64 -10.50
CA ASP A 67 0.35 -20.10 -10.28
C ASP A 67 0.92 -20.54 -8.93
N ILE A 68 2.10 -20.04 -8.55
CA ILE A 68 2.74 -20.34 -7.26
C ILE A 68 1.86 -19.86 -6.09
N LEU A 69 1.34 -18.64 -6.17
CA LEU A 69 0.50 -18.07 -5.12
C LEU A 69 -0.85 -18.79 -5.01
N ASP A 70 -1.51 -19.06 -6.13
CA ASP A 70 -2.81 -19.76 -6.16
C ASP A 70 -2.68 -21.20 -5.64
N ALA A 71 -1.63 -21.92 -6.01
CA ALA A 71 -1.35 -23.26 -5.48
C ALA A 71 -1.15 -23.26 -3.94
N ALA A 72 -0.70 -22.14 -3.38
CA ALA A 72 -0.54 -21.96 -1.95
C ALA A 72 -1.79 -21.42 -1.23
N GLY A 73 -2.85 -21.08 -1.98
CA GLY A 73 -4.03 -20.38 -1.44
C GLY A 73 -3.72 -18.96 -0.97
N ALA A 74 -2.65 -18.35 -1.50
CA ALA A 74 -2.18 -17.02 -1.13
C ALA A 74 -2.75 -15.95 -2.06
N LYS A 75 -2.97 -14.74 -1.52
CA LYS A 75 -3.21 -13.53 -2.32
C LYS A 75 -2.08 -12.54 -2.14
N ALA A 76 -1.93 -11.68 -3.14
CA ALA A 76 -0.83 -10.72 -3.26
C ALA A 76 -1.32 -9.46 -3.95
N THR A 77 -0.49 -8.43 -3.92
CA THR A 77 -0.73 -7.14 -4.59
C THR A 77 0.36 -6.89 -5.60
N PHE A 78 -0.03 -6.53 -6.81
CA PHE A 78 0.87 -6.20 -7.91
C PHE A 78 0.81 -4.70 -8.17
N PHE A 79 1.89 -3.99 -7.89
CA PHE A 79 2.09 -2.59 -8.24
C PHE A 79 2.75 -2.54 -9.61
N TRP A 80 1.94 -2.35 -10.64
CA TRP A 80 2.41 -2.46 -12.02
C TRP A 80 2.65 -1.11 -12.68
N THR A 81 3.58 -1.13 -13.63
CA THR A 81 3.92 -0.02 -14.50
C THR A 81 3.28 -0.18 -15.88
N GLY A 82 3.23 0.90 -16.65
CA GLY A 82 2.75 0.88 -18.02
C GLY A 82 3.77 0.38 -19.04
N THR A 83 5.03 0.80 -18.90
CA THR A 83 6.06 0.63 -19.95
C THR A 83 7.44 0.17 -19.47
N LEU A 84 7.65 -0.07 -18.17
CA LEU A 84 9.00 -0.33 -17.65
C LEU A 84 9.60 -1.63 -18.19
N TYR A 85 8.80 -2.71 -18.21
CA TYR A 85 9.20 -4.05 -18.66
C TYR A 85 8.50 -4.46 -19.96
N GLY A 86 8.41 -3.50 -20.88
CA GLY A 86 7.59 -3.61 -22.09
C GLY A 86 6.20 -3.01 -21.89
N CYS A 87 5.42 -2.97 -22.96
CA CYS A 87 4.09 -2.38 -22.89
C CYS A 87 3.13 -3.29 -22.11
N ILE A 88 2.38 -2.74 -21.15
CA ILE A 88 1.41 -3.50 -20.34
C ILE A 88 0.38 -4.28 -21.17
N TYR A 89 0.02 -3.78 -22.35
CA TYR A 89 -0.89 -4.48 -23.27
C TYR A 89 -0.31 -5.79 -23.82
N ASP A 90 1.01 -5.89 -24.00
CA ASP A 90 1.67 -7.14 -24.40
C ASP A 90 1.58 -8.21 -23.31
N HIS A 91 1.44 -7.77 -22.05
CA HIS A 91 1.28 -8.60 -20.86
C HIS A 91 -0.19 -8.78 -20.43
N ALA A 92 -1.16 -8.30 -21.23
CA ALA A 92 -2.58 -8.34 -20.89
C ALA A 92 -3.10 -9.74 -20.47
N PRO A 93 -2.66 -10.87 -21.05
CA PRO A 93 -3.05 -12.20 -20.56
C PRO A 93 -2.64 -12.45 -19.10
N ALA A 94 -1.42 -12.07 -18.70
CA ALA A 94 -0.93 -12.23 -17.33
C ALA A 94 -1.66 -11.30 -16.35
N VAL A 95 -1.89 -10.05 -16.78
CA VAL A 95 -2.68 -9.06 -16.03
C VAL A 95 -4.09 -9.57 -15.74
N LYS A 96 -4.78 -10.08 -16.77
CA LYS A 96 -6.12 -10.67 -16.63
C LYS A 96 -6.11 -11.91 -15.74
N LYS A 97 -5.09 -12.77 -15.85
CA LYS A 97 -4.94 -13.97 -15.01
C LYS A 97 -4.86 -13.59 -13.53
N ALA A 98 -3.95 -12.69 -13.15
CA ALA A 98 -3.80 -12.29 -11.75
C ALA A 98 -5.09 -11.68 -11.19
N PHE A 99 -5.73 -10.79 -11.96
CA PHE A 99 -6.98 -10.15 -11.56
C PHE A 99 -8.12 -11.17 -11.41
N ALA A 100 -8.30 -12.08 -12.36
CA ALA A 100 -9.33 -13.13 -12.31
C ALA A 100 -9.09 -14.13 -11.16
N SER A 101 -7.84 -14.37 -10.80
CA SER A 101 -7.46 -15.16 -9.62
C SER A 101 -7.70 -14.41 -8.30
N GLY A 102 -8.13 -13.14 -8.31
CA GLY A 102 -8.44 -12.39 -7.10
C GLY A 102 -7.22 -11.77 -6.40
N HIS A 103 -6.08 -11.66 -7.10
CA HIS A 103 -5.00 -10.78 -6.65
C HIS A 103 -5.38 -9.32 -6.83
N GLN A 104 -4.78 -8.46 -6.02
CA GLN A 104 -4.97 -7.02 -6.15
C GLN A 104 -4.03 -6.47 -7.22
N VAL A 105 -4.58 -5.61 -8.09
CA VAL A 105 -3.83 -4.81 -9.06
C VAL A 105 -3.82 -3.37 -8.59
N ALA A 106 -2.63 -2.79 -8.49
CA ALA A 106 -2.37 -1.44 -7.99
C ALA A 106 -1.45 -0.69 -8.95
N SER A 107 -1.47 0.65 -8.85
CA SER A 107 -0.69 1.53 -9.75
C SER A 107 0.76 1.70 -9.28
N HIS A 108 1.69 1.65 -10.21
CA HIS A 108 3.09 2.00 -10.01
C HIS A 108 3.59 2.99 -11.07
N THR A 109 2.70 3.89 -11.52
CA THR A 109 2.91 4.89 -12.58
C THR A 109 3.04 4.32 -13.99
N TRP A 110 2.97 5.16 -15.01
CA TRP A 110 3.10 4.72 -16.39
C TRP A 110 4.54 4.36 -16.74
N THR A 111 5.50 5.25 -16.44
CA THR A 111 6.89 5.16 -16.90
C THR A 111 7.90 4.79 -15.82
N HIS A 112 7.50 4.75 -14.54
CA HIS A 112 8.39 4.57 -13.40
C HIS A 112 9.53 5.63 -13.34
N PRO A 113 9.19 6.93 -13.25
CA PRO A 113 10.18 8.00 -13.29
C PRO A 113 11.02 8.06 -12.00
N ASN A 114 12.35 8.11 -12.13
CA ASN A 114 13.27 8.35 -11.00
C ASN A 114 13.21 9.77 -10.45
N THR A 115 12.46 10.66 -11.09
CA THR A 115 12.17 12.03 -10.67
C THR A 115 10.82 12.18 -9.99
N PHE A 116 10.11 11.07 -9.66
CA PHE A 116 8.73 11.12 -9.14
C PHE A 116 8.56 12.11 -7.97
N GLY A 117 9.51 12.17 -7.03
CA GLY A 117 9.47 13.06 -5.88
C GLY A 117 9.63 14.56 -6.17
N SER A 118 9.95 14.96 -7.41
CA SER A 118 10.14 16.34 -7.82
C SER A 118 9.28 16.77 -9.02
N MET A 119 8.35 15.91 -9.47
CA MET A 119 7.43 16.21 -10.56
C MET A 119 6.38 17.28 -10.19
N THR A 120 5.86 17.97 -11.20
CA THR A 120 4.71 18.88 -11.04
C THR A 120 3.42 18.08 -10.86
N PRO A 121 2.34 18.68 -10.32
CA PRO A 121 1.04 18.01 -10.21
C PRO A 121 0.56 17.44 -11.56
N GLU A 122 0.72 18.18 -12.65
CA GLU A 122 0.28 17.76 -14.00
C GLU A 122 1.07 16.54 -14.49
N GLN A 123 2.38 16.50 -14.20
CA GLN A 123 3.24 15.38 -14.53
C GLN A 123 2.86 14.13 -13.72
N LEU A 124 2.60 14.29 -12.41
CA LEU A 124 2.14 13.21 -11.54
C LEU A 124 0.78 12.66 -12.01
N THR A 125 -0.20 13.54 -12.26
CA THR A 125 -1.51 13.15 -12.79
C THR A 125 -1.38 12.41 -14.11
N GLY A 126 -0.54 12.88 -15.03
CA GLY A 126 -0.29 12.21 -16.31
C GLY A 126 0.27 10.79 -16.17
N GLU A 127 1.14 10.54 -15.18
CA GLU A 127 1.66 9.20 -14.88
C GLU A 127 0.59 8.25 -14.34
N MET A 128 -0.34 8.77 -13.53
CA MET A 128 -1.41 7.96 -12.96
C MET A 128 -2.51 7.68 -13.98
N ASP A 129 -2.98 8.71 -14.69
CA ASP A 129 -4.11 8.61 -15.61
C ASP A 129 -3.81 7.68 -16.79
N ARG A 130 -2.58 7.69 -17.32
CA ARG A 130 -2.19 6.81 -18.43
C ARG A 130 -2.25 5.33 -18.04
N LEU A 131 -1.82 5.00 -16.82
CA LEU A 131 -1.92 3.62 -16.35
C LEU A 131 -3.36 3.24 -16.03
N ASP A 132 -4.15 4.15 -15.44
CA ASP A 132 -5.58 3.95 -15.22
C ASP A 132 -6.31 3.65 -16.54
N ASP A 133 -6.06 4.41 -17.60
CA ASP A 133 -6.67 4.20 -18.91
C ASP A 133 -6.31 2.82 -19.49
N ALA A 134 -5.05 2.40 -19.36
CA ALA A 134 -4.63 1.08 -19.79
C ALA A 134 -5.27 -0.05 -18.98
N LEU A 135 -5.36 0.09 -17.65
CA LEU A 135 -6.02 -0.90 -16.79
C LEU A 135 -7.53 -0.94 -17.01
N VAL A 136 -8.17 0.19 -17.35
CA VAL A 136 -9.57 0.19 -17.79
C VAL A 136 -9.72 -0.55 -19.12
N ASN A 137 -8.82 -0.36 -20.08
CA ASN A 137 -8.86 -1.10 -21.35
C ASN A 137 -8.66 -2.62 -21.15
N ILE A 138 -7.82 -3.03 -20.20
CA ILE A 138 -7.49 -4.44 -19.98
C ILE A 138 -8.49 -5.14 -19.05
N LEU A 139 -8.88 -4.48 -17.95
CA LEU A 139 -9.63 -5.06 -16.82
C LEU A 139 -10.97 -4.38 -16.54
N GLY A 140 -11.21 -3.18 -17.07
CA GLY A 140 -12.42 -2.39 -16.79
C GLY A 140 -12.45 -1.73 -15.41
N VAL A 141 -11.32 -1.64 -14.71
CA VAL A 141 -11.22 -1.07 -13.36
C VAL A 141 -10.12 -0.02 -13.25
N LYS A 142 -10.28 0.93 -12.32
CA LYS A 142 -9.23 1.87 -11.92
C LYS A 142 -8.74 1.53 -10.50
N PRO A 143 -7.43 1.32 -10.28
CA PRO A 143 -6.90 1.10 -8.95
C PRO A 143 -7.15 2.29 -8.02
N GLN A 144 -7.41 2.01 -6.74
CA GLN A 144 -7.42 3.03 -5.68
C GLN A 144 -6.11 3.05 -4.88
N TYR A 145 -5.24 2.07 -5.13
CA TYR A 145 -3.96 1.92 -4.46
C TYR A 145 -2.82 2.18 -5.40
N MET A 146 -1.79 2.87 -4.90
CA MET A 146 -0.55 3.06 -5.63
C MET A 146 0.66 2.98 -4.71
N ARG A 147 1.81 2.62 -5.28
CA ARG A 147 3.10 2.74 -4.62
C ARG A 147 3.94 3.74 -5.41
N PRO A 148 4.54 4.76 -4.78
CA PRO A 148 5.43 5.69 -5.48
C PRO A 148 6.72 4.99 -5.93
N PRO A 149 7.17 5.19 -7.18
CA PRO A 149 8.51 4.81 -7.62
C PRO A 149 9.57 5.27 -6.63
N TYR A 150 10.51 4.38 -6.30
CA TYR A 150 11.59 4.63 -5.33
C TYR A 150 11.10 5.07 -3.93
N LEU A 151 9.83 4.78 -3.60
CA LEU A 151 9.14 5.21 -2.39
C LEU A 151 9.16 6.75 -2.18
N MET A 152 9.29 7.52 -3.27
CA MET A 152 9.38 8.98 -3.20
C MET A 152 8.02 9.61 -2.88
N THR A 153 7.91 10.27 -1.73
CA THR A 153 6.68 10.93 -1.26
C THR A 153 6.85 12.44 -1.07
N GLY A 154 7.90 13.02 -1.65
CA GLY A 154 8.25 14.43 -1.49
C GLY A 154 7.46 15.38 -2.40
N GLY A 155 7.67 16.69 -2.21
CA GLY A 155 7.13 17.73 -3.10
C GLY A 155 5.60 17.66 -3.25
N ASN A 156 5.14 17.58 -4.49
CA ASN A 156 3.72 17.57 -4.84
C ASN A 156 3.08 16.17 -4.81
N VAL A 157 3.84 15.11 -4.48
CA VAL A 157 3.35 13.73 -4.58
C VAL A 157 2.12 13.49 -3.73
N LEU A 158 2.20 13.67 -2.41
CA LEU A 158 1.09 13.36 -1.51
C LEU A 158 -0.15 14.26 -1.73
N PRO A 159 -0.02 15.59 -1.92
CA PRO A 159 -1.17 16.43 -2.27
C PRO A 159 -1.85 16.01 -3.57
N THR A 160 -1.09 15.75 -4.63
CA THR A 160 -1.65 15.33 -5.93
C THR A 160 -2.34 13.98 -5.81
N LEU A 161 -1.70 12.99 -5.17
CA LEU A 161 -2.28 11.66 -4.98
C LEU A 161 -3.53 11.69 -4.08
N LYS A 162 -3.63 12.65 -3.16
CA LYS A 162 -4.85 12.90 -2.41
C LYS A 162 -6.00 13.39 -3.31
N GLU A 163 -5.72 14.34 -4.19
CA GLU A 163 -6.70 14.88 -5.15
C GLU A 163 -7.18 13.82 -6.14
N LEU A 164 -6.29 12.88 -6.49
CA LEU A 164 -6.58 11.72 -7.33
C LEU A 164 -7.15 10.53 -6.54
N ASP A 165 -7.45 10.68 -5.25
CA ASP A 165 -8.04 9.63 -4.40
C ASP A 165 -7.24 8.31 -4.38
N PHE A 166 -5.91 8.41 -4.31
CA PHE A 166 -5.02 7.25 -4.14
C PHE A 166 -4.62 7.03 -2.68
N ASN A 167 -4.68 5.77 -2.27
CA ASN A 167 -4.02 5.23 -1.10
C ASN A 167 -2.53 4.99 -1.41
N VAL A 168 -1.65 5.67 -0.68
CA VAL A 168 -0.21 5.66 -0.94
C VAL A 168 0.48 4.61 -0.09
N ILE A 169 0.87 3.51 -0.71
CA ILE A 169 1.47 2.35 -0.05
C ILE A 169 2.99 2.43 -0.19
N THR A 170 3.71 2.37 0.92
CA THR A 170 5.13 2.03 0.91
C THR A 170 5.34 0.66 1.54
N THR A 171 6.23 0.51 2.50
CA THR A 171 6.61 -0.79 3.07
C THR A 171 7.18 -0.60 4.47
N ASP A 172 7.05 -1.63 5.29
CA ASP A 172 7.80 -1.78 6.54
C ASP A 172 8.80 -2.95 6.50
N VAL A 173 8.73 -3.80 5.45
CA VAL A 173 9.66 -4.89 5.20
C VAL A 173 10.13 -4.84 3.76
N ASP A 174 11.27 -4.18 3.53
CA ASP A 174 11.97 -4.23 2.24
C ASP A 174 12.83 -5.49 2.17
N SER A 175 12.53 -6.37 1.20
CA SER A 175 13.25 -7.63 0.98
C SER A 175 14.69 -7.42 0.51
N GLY A 176 14.99 -6.28 -0.12
CA GLY A 176 16.27 -6.00 -0.76
C GLY A 176 16.57 -6.89 -1.97
N ASP A 177 15.55 -7.56 -2.54
CA ASP A 177 15.70 -8.44 -3.69
C ASP A 177 16.26 -7.74 -4.94
N TRP A 178 15.98 -6.43 -5.06
CA TRP A 178 16.54 -5.54 -6.08
C TRP A 178 18.01 -5.12 -5.82
N ASP A 179 18.49 -5.21 -4.57
CA ASP A 179 19.81 -4.72 -4.13
C ASP A 179 20.76 -5.87 -3.77
N SER A 180 20.89 -6.82 -4.70
CA SER A 180 21.83 -7.95 -4.64
C SER A 180 21.67 -8.88 -3.42
N LYS A 181 20.52 -8.86 -2.72
CA LYS A 181 20.27 -9.80 -1.62
C LYS A 181 19.87 -11.16 -2.15
N THR A 182 20.39 -12.21 -1.54
CA THR A 182 19.93 -13.57 -1.83
C THR A 182 18.54 -13.81 -1.23
N PRO A 183 17.75 -14.78 -1.74
CA PRO A 183 16.47 -15.14 -1.15
C PRO A 183 16.55 -15.46 0.36
N GLU A 184 17.65 -16.05 0.84
CA GLU A 184 17.89 -16.32 2.25
C GLU A 184 18.10 -15.03 3.06
N GLU A 185 18.91 -14.10 2.55
CA GLU A 185 19.10 -12.80 3.18
C GLU A 185 17.81 -11.99 3.21
N SER A 186 17.02 -12.03 2.13
CA SER A 186 15.69 -11.43 2.08
C SER A 186 14.76 -12.06 3.11
N LEU A 187 14.65 -13.39 3.18
CA LEU A 187 13.85 -14.11 4.19
C LEU A 187 14.24 -13.71 5.62
N LEU A 188 15.54 -13.55 5.90
CA LEU A 188 16.01 -13.10 7.22
C LEU A 188 15.40 -11.75 7.62
N ARG A 189 15.16 -10.84 6.68
CA ARG A 189 14.51 -9.55 6.98
C ARG A 189 13.07 -9.73 7.45
N PHE A 190 12.30 -10.62 6.82
CA PHE A 190 10.95 -10.96 7.25
C PHE A 190 10.95 -11.63 8.63
N THR A 191 11.84 -12.60 8.86
CA THR A 191 11.95 -13.27 10.16
C THR A 191 12.30 -12.30 11.30
N ARG A 192 13.11 -11.26 11.01
CA ARG A 192 13.48 -10.20 11.97
C ARG A 192 12.36 -9.22 12.24
N ALA A 193 11.58 -8.86 11.22
CA ALA A 193 10.36 -8.07 11.40
C ALA A 193 9.35 -8.80 12.30
N GLY A 194 9.34 -10.13 12.20
CA GLY A 194 8.55 -11.02 13.04
C GLY A 194 7.13 -11.22 12.51
N SER A 195 6.27 -11.78 13.35
CA SER A 195 4.88 -12.12 12.99
C SER A 195 3.86 -11.52 13.96
N CYS A 196 4.30 -10.60 14.81
CA CYS A 196 3.50 -9.96 15.86
C CYS A 196 3.12 -8.54 15.45
N GLY A 197 2.17 -7.92 16.16
CA GLY A 197 1.75 -6.56 15.88
C GLY A 197 0.78 -6.48 14.71
N LYS A 198 0.77 -5.36 13.98
CA LYS A 198 -0.29 -5.00 13.02
C LYS A 198 -0.19 -5.69 11.66
N GLY A 199 0.71 -6.67 11.46
CA GLY A 199 0.99 -7.28 10.14
C GLY A 199 1.89 -6.41 9.25
N HIS A 200 2.42 -6.99 8.18
CA HIS A 200 3.47 -6.37 7.35
C HIS A 200 3.03 -6.17 5.90
N ILE A 201 3.50 -5.09 5.26
CA ILE A 201 3.40 -4.87 3.82
C ILE A 201 4.81 -4.92 3.26
N SER A 202 5.09 -5.89 2.39
CA SER A 202 6.44 -6.09 1.87
C SER A 202 6.76 -5.17 0.67
N LEU A 203 8.05 -4.99 0.39
CA LEU A 203 8.55 -4.55 -0.91
C LEU A 203 9.37 -5.68 -1.53
N MET A 204 8.92 -6.14 -2.70
CA MET A 204 9.54 -7.17 -3.53
C MET A 204 9.28 -6.82 -5.01
N HIS A 205 9.94 -7.51 -5.91
CA HIS A 205 9.86 -7.25 -7.35
C HIS A 205 9.69 -8.58 -8.09
N GLU A 206 8.55 -8.78 -8.75
CA GLU A 206 8.27 -10.01 -9.50
C GLU A 206 9.03 -10.10 -10.84
N THR A 207 9.81 -9.07 -11.15
CA THR A 207 10.66 -8.98 -12.34
C THR A 207 11.96 -9.80 -12.20
N TYR A 208 12.27 -10.29 -11.00
CA TYR A 208 13.40 -11.17 -10.71
C TYR A 208 12.97 -12.63 -10.56
N ALA A 209 13.61 -13.53 -11.30
CA ALA A 209 13.34 -14.96 -11.24
C ALA A 209 13.56 -15.54 -9.82
N SER A 210 14.57 -15.06 -9.09
CA SER A 210 14.84 -15.47 -7.70
C SER A 210 13.72 -15.07 -6.74
N THR A 211 13.11 -13.90 -6.95
CA THR A 211 11.96 -13.46 -6.17
C THR A 211 10.75 -14.37 -6.39
N VAL A 212 10.46 -14.70 -7.65
CA VAL A 212 9.33 -15.55 -8.02
C VAL A 212 9.54 -17.01 -7.62
N ARG A 213 10.68 -17.61 -7.98
CA ARG A 213 10.92 -19.05 -7.88
C ARG A 213 11.51 -19.51 -6.55
N THR A 214 12.05 -18.60 -5.74
CA THR A 214 12.75 -18.97 -4.50
C THR A 214 12.22 -18.18 -3.31
N LEU A 215 12.30 -16.85 -3.32
CA LEU A 215 11.90 -16.03 -2.17
C LEU A 215 10.41 -16.18 -1.87
N THR A 216 9.56 -16.15 -2.89
CA THR A 216 8.10 -16.31 -2.70
C THR A 216 7.74 -17.65 -2.06
N PRO A 217 8.22 -18.82 -2.55
CA PRO A 217 8.05 -20.09 -1.84
C PRO A 217 8.56 -20.08 -0.38
N TYR A 218 9.74 -19.49 -0.12
CA TYR A 218 10.26 -19.36 1.25
C TYR A 218 9.31 -18.57 2.15
N LEU A 219 8.75 -17.46 1.65
CA LEU A 219 7.82 -16.63 2.40
C LEU A 219 6.47 -17.32 2.63
N ILE A 220 5.99 -18.10 1.65
CA ILE A 220 4.80 -18.95 1.80
C ILE A 220 4.99 -19.95 2.94
N ASP A 221 6.12 -20.67 2.96
CA ASP A 221 6.38 -21.68 3.99
C ASP A 221 6.60 -21.04 5.36
N TRP A 222 7.33 -19.93 5.41
CA TRP A 222 7.51 -19.17 6.64
C TRP A 222 6.18 -18.66 7.20
N ALA A 223 5.33 -18.04 6.36
CA ALA A 223 4.02 -17.55 6.77
C ALA A 223 3.12 -18.68 7.29
N LYS A 224 3.08 -19.82 6.60
CA LYS A 224 2.36 -21.02 7.05
C LYS A 224 2.85 -21.50 8.41
N SER A 225 4.16 -21.57 8.62
CA SER A 225 4.75 -21.99 9.90
C SER A 225 4.40 -21.08 11.08
N ARG A 226 4.00 -19.82 10.80
CA ARG A 226 3.62 -18.81 11.78
C ARG A 226 2.12 -18.52 11.82
N ASN A 227 1.32 -19.32 11.11
CA ASN A 227 -0.14 -19.11 10.99
C ASN A 227 -0.50 -17.69 10.49
N LEU A 228 0.33 -17.13 9.60
CA LEU A 228 0.06 -15.88 8.92
C LEU A 228 -0.75 -16.14 7.65
N LYS A 229 -1.75 -15.29 7.39
CA LYS A 229 -2.48 -15.28 6.12
C LYS A 229 -1.78 -14.37 5.12
N LEU A 230 -1.59 -14.87 3.90
CA LEU A 230 -1.07 -14.09 2.78
C LEU A 230 -2.24 -13.44 2.03
N VAL A 231 -2.30 -12.12 2.09
CA VAL A 231 -3.48 -11.34 1.69
C VAL A 231 -3.10 -10.19 0.76
N THR A 232 -4.09 -9.58 0.13
CA THR A 232 -3.91 -8.33 -0.62
C THR A 232 -3.65 -7.17 0.34
N VAL A 233 -3.12 -6.04 -0.14
CA VAL A 233 -2.93 -4.83 0.66
C VAL A 233 -4.29 -4.29 1.13
N ALA A 234 -5.31 -4.30 0.29
CA ALA A 234 -6.68 -3.90 0.68
C ALA A 234 -7.21 -4.73 1.87
N ASP A 235 -7.10 -6.07 1.81
CA ASP A 235 -7.54 -6.95 2.91
C ASP A 235 -6.65 -6.81 4.17
N CYS A 236 -5.36 -6.57 3.98
CA CYS A 236 -4.42 -6.23 5.04
C CYS A 236 -4.79 -4.92 5.77
N LEU A 237 -5.43 -3.98 5.08
CA LEU A 237 -5.91 -2.72 5.65
C LEU A 237 -7.35 -2.79 6.15
N GLY A 238 -8.08 -3.87 5.85
CA GLY A 238 -9.49 -4.03 6.22
C GLY A 238 -10.44 -3.21 5.36
N ASP A 239 -9.99 -2.78 4.17
CA ASP A 239 -10.80 -2.07 3.19
C ASP A 239 -11.80 -3.05 2.57
N ALA A 240 -13.04 -2.97 3.06
CA ALA A 240 -14.14 -3.80 2.59
C ALA A 240 -14.85 -3.21 1.36
N ASP A 241 -14.65 -1.91 1.11
CA ASP A 241 -15.30 -1.13 0.06
C ASP A 241 -14.57 -1.28 -1.28
N GLY A 242 -13.27 -1.62 -1.25
CA GLY A 242 -12.59 -2.35 -2.30
C GLY A 242 -11.28 -1.74 -2.80
N ALA A 243 -10.47 -2.58 -3.46
CA ALA A 243 -9.16 -2.18 -4.01
C ALA A 243 -9.22 -1.21 -5.22
N TYR A 244 -10.41 -0.87 -5.69
CA TYR A 244 -10.67 -0.19 -6.96
C TYR A 244 -11.72 0.91 -6.78
N ARG A 245 -11.55 1.99 -7.53
CA ARG A 245 -12.48 3.12 -7.50
C ARG A 245 -13.88 2.69 -7.96
N ALA A 246 -14.91 3.19 -7.29
CA ALA A 246 -16.30 2.94 -7.67
C ALA A 246 -16.64 3.62 -9.01
N GLY A 247 -17.33 2.89 -9.89
CA GLY A 247 -17.83 3.43 -11.16
C GLY A 247 -17.85 2.40 -12.28
N ASN A 248 -18.51 2.77 -13.39
CA ASN A 248 -18.46 2.02 -14.64
C ASN A 248 -17.45 2.69 -15.57
N PHE A 249 -16.29 2.07 -15.76
CA PHE A 249 -15.27 2.58 -16.66
C PHE A 249 -15.37 1.88 -18.02
N THR A 250 -15.43 2.67 -19.10
CA THR A 250 -15.42 2.15 -20.47
C THR A 250 -14.08 2.49 -21.10
N GLY A 251 -13.36 1.47 -21.55
CA GLY A 251 -12.08 1.64 -22.23
C GLY A 251 -12.21 2.33 -23.58
N SER A 252 -11.15 3.01 -24.01
CA SER A 252 -11.00 3.57 -25.35
C SER A 252 -10.83 2.50 -26.44
N GLY A 253 -10.56 1.25 -26.05
CA GLY A 253 -10.24 0.15 -26.97
C GLY A 253 -8.79 0.14 -27.44
N GLN A 254 -7.93 0.96 -26.82
CA GLN A 254 -6.49 0.94 -27.07
C GLN A 254 -5.90 -0.41 -26.61
N THR A 255 -5.00 -0.96 -27.42
CA THR A 255 -4.36 -2.27 -27.19
C THR A 255 -2.84 -2.22 -27.34
N SER A 256 -2.25 -1.03 -27.39
CA SER A 256 -0.80 -0.84 -27.41
C SER A 256 -0.44 0.46 -26.72
N CYS A 257 0.81 0.54 -26.27
CA CYS A 257 1.52 1.77 -26.00
C CYS A 257 2.04 2.33 -27.35
#